data_AF-A0A852HZD6-F1
#
_entry.id   AF-A0A852HZD6-F1
#
_cell.length_a   1.000
_cell.length_b   1.000
_cell.length_c   1.000
_cell.angle_alpha   90.00
_cell.angle_beta   90.00
_cell.angle_gamma   90.00
#
_symmetry.space_group_name_H-M   'P 1'
#
loop_
_entity.id
_entity.type
_entity.pdbx_description
1 polymer ?
#
loop_
_entity_poly.entity_id
_entity_poly.type
_entity_poly.pdbx_seq_one_letter_code
_entity_poly.pdbx_strand_id
1 'polypeptide(L)'
;RDFQWVTHLPLSGVLDAPTLHQMALPRCGTDDGDSRAAGTRRASPSRRRRRTAQHGEHRHRALPRRACPVAGGRWYKRHLTYRVVNWPSYLPQHEVRLAVRAAFELWSNVSSLLFWEAQDGPADIRLTFFHGDHNDGLNNAFDGPGGALAHAFFPRRGEAHFDSAERWSLHSGKGRNLFIVVAHEVGHTLGLQHSPVKSALMSPYYKKLSKDFVLSWDDVLAVQNLYGKPSKGLAIQLPGKVFTHFQDWNTDLYSRDRQQRSLSTYYCHSFFDAITADGDHNLYIFKGSHYWVVSASGNASDPRPLQPRWPGLPAGIDACAWSQLSGKFYFFKGGRCWRYAGSTLEAGFPRKCSALGLPRHPDTALYFQQLRRLVLFKGPKYFVVGEEPLGVEPYYPRSLRDWAGLPAGTAGALTHRDGSVYFFRHDQYWKFDQAKLQVVATGKWATQLAWMGCWDANGEQVLF
;
A
#
# COMPACT_ATOMS: atom_id res chain seq x y z
N ARG A 1 -8.28 16.34 -30.62
CA ARG A 1 -9.66 16.57 -30.14
C ARG A 1 -10.03 15.61 -29.00
N ASP A 2 -9.73 14.30 -29.10
CA ASP A 2 -10.02 13.36 -28.00
C ASP A 2 -9.21 13.67 -26.73
N PHE A 3 -7.94 14.03 -26.87
CA PHE A 3 -7.13 14.59 -25.76
C PHE A 3 -7.84 15.74 -25.02
N GLN A 4 -8.31 16.75 -25.77
CA GLN A 4 -9.02 17.91 -25.20
C GLN A 4 -10.32 17.50 -24.51
N TRP A 5 -11.01 16.48 -25.04
CA TRP A 5 -12.22 15.95 -24.42
C TRP A 5 -11.95 15.28 -23.08
N VAL A 6 -10.95 14.39 -23.00
CA VAL A 6 -10.59 13.70 -21.75
C VAL A 6 -10.08 14.68 -20.70
N THR A 7 -9.43 15.77 -21.13
CA THR A 7 -8.85 16.80 -20.25
C THR A 7 -9.77 17.95 -19.89
N HIS A 8 -11.02 17.95 -20.40
CA HIS A 8 -11.99 19.04 -20.25
C HIS A 8 -11.51 20.39 -20.79
N LEU A 9 -10.65 20.36 -21.81
CA LEU A 9 -10.27 21.55 -22.56
C LEU A 9 -11.29 21.82 -23.68
N PRO A 10 -11.40 23.08 -24.16
CA PRO A 10 -12.21 23.41 -25.31
C PRO A 10 -11.85 22.53 -26.52
N LEU A 11 -12.85 21.96 -27.19
CA LEU A 11 -12.68 21.06 -28.33
C LEU A 11 -12.35 21.83 -29.62
N SER A 12 -11.26 22.61 -29.61
CA SER A 12 -10.80 23.37 -30.76
C SER A 12 -10.17 22.46 -31.83
N GLY A 13 -9.49 21.39 -31.41
CA GLY A 13 -8.61 20.60 -32.26
C GLY A 13 -7.28 21.29 -32.57
N VAL A 14 -6.99 22.43 -31.93
CA VAL A 14 -5.77 23.21 -32.09
C VAL A 14 -4.89 23.03 -30.86
N LEU A 15 -3.57 23.01 -31.05
CA LEU A 15 -2.58 23.01 -29.96
C LEU A 15 -2.43 24.41 -29.37
N ASP A 16 -3.48 24.90 -28.73
CA ASP A 16 -3.47 26.16 -27.99
C ASP A 16 -2.61 26.08 -26.71
N ALA A 17 -2.26 27.23 -26.14
CA ALA A 17 -1.39 27.29 -24.96
C ALA A 17 -1.91 26.43 -23.77
N PRO A 18 -3.23 26.40 -23.45
CA PRO A 18 -3.76 25.48 -22.45
C PRO A 18 -3.57 24.00 -22.82
N THR A 19 -3.76 23.62 -24.09
CA THR A 19 -3.51 22.25 -24.57
C THR A 19 -2.05 21.86 -24.41
N LEU A 20 -1.11 22.72 -24.83
CA LEU A 20 0.33 22.46 -24.69
C LEU A 20 0.76 22.37 -23.23
N HIS A 21 0.27 23.26 -22.37
CA HIS A 21 0.54 23.20 -20.93
C HIS A 21 0.04 21.89 -20.32
N GLN A 22 -1.17 21.45 -20.70
CA GLN A 22 -1.75 20.21 -20.22
C GLN A 22 -1.00 18.98 -20.75
N MET A 23 -0.44 19.02 -21.97
CA MET A 23 0.38 17.93 -22.54
C MET A 23 1.72 17.77 -21.82
N ALA A 24 2.26 18.84 -21.22
CA ALA A 24 3.55 18.81 -20.52
C ALA A 24 3.47 18.25 -19.08
N LEU A 25 2.27 17.97 -18.57
CA LEU A 25 2.09 17.43 -17.22
C LEU A 25 2.32 15.91 -17.18
N PRO A 26 2.91 15.37 -16.09
CA PRO A 26 3.15 13.93 -15.96
C PRO A 26 1.86 13.10 -16.07
N ARG A 27 1.88 12.06 -16.91
CA ARG A 27 0.70 11.25 -17.22
C ARG A 27 1.05 9.81 -17.63
N CYS A 28 0.02 8.98 -17.78
CA CYS A 28 0.12 7.70 -18.45
C CYS A 28 0.36 7.92 -19.97
N GLY A 29 1.25 7.11 -20.54
CA GLY A 29 1.62 7.09 -21.96
C GLY A 29 0.64 6.30 -22.86
N THR A 30 -0.36 5.64 -22.28
CA THR A 30 -1.41 4.94 -23.05
C THR A 30 -2.28 5.94 -23.84
N ASP A 31 -2.66 5.59 -25.08
CA ASP A 31 -3.43 6.46 -25.99
C ASP A 31 -4.85 6.79 -25.46
N ASP A 32 -5.29 8.03 -25.66
CA ASP A 32 -6.62 8.53 -25.26
C ASP A 32 -7.73 8.23 -26.29
N GLY A 33 -7.41 7.79 -27.51
CA GLY A 33 -8.27 7.83 -28.70
C GLY A 33 -9.63 7.13 -28.56
N ASP A 34 -9.68 5.99 -27.87
CA ASP A 34 -10.95 5.27 -27.68
C ASP A 34 -11.76 5.76 -26.47
N SER A 35 -11.18 6.61 -25.61
CA SER A 35 -11.72 6.98 -24.29
C SER A 35 -13.07 7.69 -24.40
N ARG A 36 -13.27 8.45 -25.47
CA ARG A 36 -14.54 9.13 -25.79
C ARG A 36 -15.66 8.14 -26.11
N ALA A 37 -15.36 7.07 -26.84
CA ALA A 37 -16.32 6.01 -27.14
C ALA A 37 -16.64 5.18 -25.89
N ALA A 38 -15.66 4.94 -25.01
CA ALA A 38 -15.87 4.26 -23.75
C ALA A 38 -16.72 5.08 -22.76
N GLY A 39 -16.46 6.39 -22.63
CA GLY A 39 -17.21 7.27 -21.71
C GLY A 39 -18.67 7.49 -22.12
N THR A 40 -18.94 7.68 -23.42
CA THR A 40 -20.32 7.83 -23.93
C THR A 40 -21.20 6.60 -23.71
N ARG A 41 -20.61 5.39 -23.77
CA ARG A 41 -21.31 4.13 -23.44
C ARG A 41 -21.67 4.01 -21.96
N ARG A 42 -20.85 4.57 -21.05
CA ARG A 42 -21.12 4.58 -19.59
C ARG A 42 -22.27 5.53 -19.22
N ALA A 43 -22.34 6.69 -19.87
CA ALA A 43 -23.38 7.69 -19.64
C ALA A 43 -24.78 7.27 -20.16
N SER A 44 -24.85 6.25 -21.01
CA SER A 44 -26.11 5.72 -21.54
C SER A 44 -26.40 4.35 -20.94
N PRO A 45 -27.10 4.25 -19.78
CA PRO A 45 -27.60 2.97 -19.32
C PRO A 45 -28.57 2.48 -20.39
N SER A 46 -28.24 1.36 -21.02
CA SER A 46 -29.10 0.70 -22.00
C SER A 46 -30.50 0.54 -21.39
N ARG A 47 -31.46 1.33 -21.87
CA ARG A 47 -32.88 1.09 -21.64
C ARG A 47 -33.13 -0.34 -22.09
N ARG A 48 -33.28 -1.26 -21.13
CA ARG A 48 -33.94 -2.55 -21.37
C ARG A 48 -35.33 -2.21 -21.88
N ARG A 49 -35.51 -2.13 -23.20
CA ARG A 49 -36.81 -2.13 -23.83
C ARG A 49 -37.49 -3.43 -23.43
N ARG A 50 -38.40 -3.36 -22.45
CA ARG A 50 -39.48 -4.33 -22.30
C ARG A 50 -40.17 -4.38 -23.67
N ARG A 51 -40.04 -5.50 -24.36
CA ARG A 51 -40.92 -5.83 -25.49
C ARG A 51 -42.28 -6.16 -24.89
N THR A 52 -43.16 -5.16 -24.82
CA THR A 52 -44.60 -5.42 -24.86
C THR A 52 -44.93 -5.79 -26.30
N ALA A 53 -45.52 -6.97 -26.47
CA ALA A 53 -46.04 -7.43 -27.74
C ALA A 53 -47.31 -6.63 -28.08
N GLN A 54 -47.27 -5.83 -29.13
CA GLN A 54 -48.46 -5.45 -29.89
C GLN A 54 -48.11 -5.39 -31.38
N HIS A 55 -49.05 -5.94 -32.16
CA HIS A 55 -49.07 -6.11 -33.59
C HIS A 55 -48.81 -4.82 -34.39
N GLY A 56 -48.25 -4.98 -35.59
CA GLY A 56 -48.18 -3.94 -36.60
C GLY A 56 -47.09 -4.24 -37.63
N GLU A 57 -47.50 -4.76 -38.79
CA GLU A 57 -46.68 -4.97 -39.97
C GLU A 57 -45.99 -3.67 -40.41
N HIS A 58 -44.70 -3.73 -40.76
CA HIS A 58 -44.10 -3.04 -41.92
C HIS A 58 -42.62 -3.46 -42.03
N ARG A 59 -42.30 -4.22 -43.08
CA ARG A 59 -40.95 -4.70 -43.40
C ARG A 59 -40.14 -3.59 -44.08
N HIS A 60 -39.29 -2.89 -43.32
CA HIS A 60 -38.08 -2.29 -43.89
C HIS A 60 -36.86 -3.07 -43.40
N ARG A 61 -36.16 -3.66 -44.37
CA ARG A 61 -35.00 -4.54 -44.21
C ARG A 61 -33.79 -3.69 -43.77
N ALA A 62 -33.69 -3.39 -42.47
CA ALA A 62 -32.50 -2.78 -41.90
C ALA A 62 -31.38 -3.83 -41.83
N LEU A 63 -30.31 -3.59 -42.60
CA LEU A 63 -29.05 -4.33 -42.52
C LEU A 63 -28.57 -4.40 -41.06
N PRO A 64 -28.00 -5.51 -40.59
CA PRO A 64 -27.53 -5.62 -39.22
C PRO A 64 -26.43 -4.56 -39.03
N ARG A 65 -26.68 -3.59 -38.14
CA ARG A 65 -25.64 -2.68 -37.66
C ARG A 65 -24.57 -3.56 -37.05
N ARG A 66 -23.43 -3.69 -37.74
CA ARG A 66 -22.21 -4.34 -37.24
C ARG A 66 -22.00 -3.82 -35.82
N ALA A 67 -22.05 -4.72 -34.84
CA ALA A 67 -21.65 -4.39 -33.49
C ALA A 67 -20.17 -3.99 -33.56
N CYS A 68 -19.88 -2.70 -33.38
CA CYS A 68 -18.51 -2.22 -33.36
C CYS A 68 -17.74 -2.94 -32.23
N PRO A 69 -16.56 -3.53 -32.51
CA PRO A 69 -15.77 -4.25 -31.52
C PRO A 69 -15.41 -3.31 -30.36
N VAL A 70 -15.42 -3.85 -29.15
CA VAL A 70 -14.95 -3.17 -27.94
C VAL A 70 -13.45 -2.93 -28.13
N ALA A 71 -13.04 -1.67 -28.34
CA ALA A 71 -11.63 -1.32 -28.31
C ALA A 71 -11.14 -1.44 -26.85
N GLY A 72 -10.10 -2.22 -26.63
CA GLY A 72 -9.74 -2.78 -25.31
C GLY A 72 -10.57 -4.02 -24.99
N GLY A 73 -10.14 -5.19 -25.47
CA GLY A 73 -10.80 -6.46 -25.16
C GLY A 73 -10.87 -6.74 -23.66
N ARG A 74 -11.64 -7.75 -23.25
CA ARG A 74 -11.60 -8.27 -21.87
C ARG A 74 -10.85 -9.60 -21.83
N TRP A 75 -10.33 -9.97 -20.67
CA TRP A 75 -9.89 -11.34 -20.44
C TRP A 75 -11.08 -12.31 -20.54
N TYR A 76 -10.87 -13.45 -21.19
CA TYR A 76 -11.89 -14.51 -21.29
C TYR A 76 -12.02 -15.32 -19.99
N LYS A 77 -10.96 -15.30 -19.16
CA LYS A 77 -10.86 -15.97 -17.87
C LYS A 77 -10.88 -14.95 -16.74
N ARG A 78 -11.23 -15.43 -15.53
CA ARG A 78 -11.30 -14.62 -14.31
C ARG A 78 -10.11 -14.79 -13.39
N HIS A 79 -9.39 -15.90 -13.51
CA HIS A 79 -8.15 -16.15 -12.79
C HIS A 79 -6.99 -15.69 -13.67
N LEU A 80 -6.32 -14.63 -13.24
CA LEU A 80 -5.22 -14.01 -13.95
C LEU A 80 -3.95 -14.16 -13.13
N THR A 81 -2.86 -14.47 -13.81
CA THR A 81 -1.53 -14.54 -13.21
C THR A 81 -0.78 -13.25 -13.50
N TYR A 82 -0.01 -12.76 -12.54
CA TYR A 82 0.87 -11.61 -12.76
C TYR A 82 2.30 -11.89 -12.33
N ARG A 83 3.25 -11.18 -12.92
CA ARG A 83 4.68 -11.27 -12.57
C ARG A 83 5.34 -9.90 -12.63
N VAL A 84 6.09 -9.58 -11.57
CA VAL A 84 7.05 -8.46 -11.57
C VAL A 84 8.37 -8.97 -12.14
N VAL A 85 8.74 -8.51 -13.34
CA VAL A 85 9.91 -9.00 -14.08
C VAL A 85 11.21 -8.41 -13.51
N ASN A 86 11.21 -7.11 -13.25
CA ASN A 86 12.31 -6.36 -12.63
C ASN A 86 11.74 -5.20 -11.78
N TRP A 87 12.60 -4.47 -11.08
CA TRP A 87 12.22 -3.29 -10.29
C TRP A 87 13.42 -2.36 -10.09
N PRO A 88 13.21 -1.08 -9.73
CA PRO A 88 14.30 -0.15 -9.45
C PRO A 88 15.15 -0.64 -8.27
N SER A 89 16.48 -0.75 -8.47
CA SER A 89 17.39 -1.34 -7.49
C SER A 89 17.47 -0.60 -6.16
N TYR A 90 17.08 0.67 -6.14
CA TYR A 90 17.02 1.51 -4.93
C TYR A 90 15.76 1.28 -4.10
N LEU A 91 14.77 0.53 -4.60
CA LEU A 91 13.57 0.17 -3.86
C LEU A 91 13.68 -1.24 -3.27
N PRO A 92 13.26 -1.45 -2.01
CA PRO A 92 13.23 -2.79 -1.43
C PRO A 92 12.25 -3.70 -2.19
N GLN A 93 12.72 -4.85 -2.66
CA GLN A 93 11.91 -5.80 -3.46
C GLN A 93 10.60 -6.20 -2.77
N HIS A 94 10.62 -6.41 -1.45
CA HIS A 94 9.44 -6.83 -0.71
C HIS A 94 8.35 -5.75 -0.68
N GLU A 95 8.74 -4.47 -0.59
CA GLU A 95 7.79 -3.35 -0.64
C GLU A 95 7.25 -3.14 -2.06
N VAL A 96 8.07 -3.33 -3.09
CA VAL A 96 7.61 -3.28 -4.49
C VAL A 96 6.56 -4.37 -4.72
N ARG A 97 6.84 -5.62 -4.30
CA ARG A 97 5.88 -6.72 -4.39
C ARG A 97 4.61 -6.45 -3.60
N LEU A 98 4.72 -5.81 -2.42
CA LEU A 98 3.56 -5.38 -1.63
C LEU A 98 2.71 -4.35 -2.38
N ALA A 99 3.32 -3.33 -2.98
CA ALA A 99 2.62 -2.32 -3.78
C ALA A 99 1.91 -2.95 -4.99
N VAL A 100 2.58 -3.83 -5.71
CA VAL A 100 2.00 -4.53 -6.86
C VAL A 100 0.82 -5.42 -6.43
N ARG A 101 0.99 -6.19 -5.36
CA ARG A 101 -0.09 -7.02 -4.81
C ARG A 101 -1.31 -6.17 -4.42
N ALA A 102 -1.07 -5.07 -3.71
CA ALA A 102 -2.13 -4.13 -3.32
C ALA A 102 -2.88 -3.54 -4.52
N ALA A 103 -2.15 -3.23 -5.60
CA ALA A 103 -2.74 -2.72 -6.83
C ALA A 103 -3.66 -3.76 -7.52
N PHE A 104 -3.28 -5.03 -7.54
CA PHE A 104 -4.16 -6.11 -8.02
C PHE A 104 -5.37 -6.34 -7.12
N GLU A 105 -5.16 -6.27 -5.80
CA GLU A 105 -6.23 -6.43 -4.81
C GLU A 105 -7.30 -5.36 -4.95
N LEU A 106 -6.89 -4.11 -5.20
CA LEU A 106 -7.77 -2.98 -5.47
C LEU A 106 -8.84 -3.33 -6.52
N TRP A 107 -8.42 -3.97 -7.63
CA TRP A 107 -9.32 -4.38 -8.70
C TRP A 107 -10.12 -5.66 -8.38
N SER A 108 -9.52 -6.62 -7.67
CA SER A 108 -10.24 -7.84 -7.25
C SER A 108 -11.35 -7.56 -6.25
N ASN A 109 -11.18 -6.57 -5.36
CA ASN A 109 -12.15 -6.21 -4.33
C ASN A 109 -13.47 -5.70 -4.90
N VAL A 110 -13.44 -5.15 -6.13
CA VAL A 110 -14.61 -4.55 -6.77
C VAL A 110 -15.08 -5.32 -8.00
N SER A 111 -14.46 -6.46 -8.34
CA SER A 111 -14.79 -7.27 -9.51
C SER A 111 -14.84 -8.76 -9.18
N SER A 112 -15.15 -9.61 -10.16
CA SER A 112 -15.08 -11.07 -10.00
C SER A 112 -13.73 -11.69 -10.39
N LEU A 113 -12.71 -10.85 -10.58
CA LEU A 113 -11.36 -11.27 -10.94
C LEU A 113 -10.58 -11.77 -9.72
N LEU A 114 -9.72 -12.75 -9.93
CA LEU A 114 -8.76 -13.25 -8.95
C LEU A 114 -7.36 -13.21 -9.54
N PHE A 115 -6.39 -12.79 -8.73
CA PHE A 115 -5.01 -12.59 -9.15
C PHE A 115 -4.06 -13.47 -8.35
N TRP A 116 -3.05 -14.03 -9.03
CA TRP A 116 -2.00 -14.83 -8.42
C TRP A 116 -0.62 -14.43 -8.93
N GLU A 117 0.33 -14.21 -8.03
CA GLU A 117 1.71 -13.92 -8.40
C GLU A 117 2.40 -15.21 -8.87
N ALA A 118 2.80 -15.24 -10.15
CA ALA A 118 3.55 -16.35 -10.71
C ALA A 118 5.02 -16.30 -10.22
N GLN A 119 5.52 -17.43 -9.72
CA GLN A 119 6.91 -17.55 -9.25
C GLN A 119 7.90 -17.61 -10.43
N ASP A 120 7.52 -18.33 -11.50
CA ASP A 120 8.30 -18.49 -12.72
C ASP A 120 7.42 -18.74 -13.95
N GLY A 121 8.04 -18.69 -15.13
CA GLY A 121 7.37 -18.90 -16.41
C GLY A 121 6.58 -17.68 -16.93
N PRO A 122 5.75 -17.88 -17.98
CA PRO A 122 4.89 -16.84 -18.53
C PRO A 122 3.73 -16.51 -17.56
N ALA A 123 3.36 -15.23 -17.51
CA ALA A 123 2.22 -14.73 -16.74
C ALA A 123 1.28 -13.96 -17.67
N ASP A 124 -0.01 -13.90 -17.33
CA ASP A 124 -1.01 -13.15 -18.11
C ASP A 124 -0.71 -11.65 -18.10
N ILE A 125 -0.22 -11.14 -16.97
CA ILE A 125 0.11 -9.73 -16.77
C ILE A 125 1.58 -9.61 -16.33
N ARG A 126 2.39 -8.85 -17.08
CA ARG A 126 3.81 -8.65 -16.80
C ARG A 126 4.11 -7.19 -16.51
N LEU A 127 4.77 -6.94 -15.39
CA LEU A 127 5.16 -5.60 -14.95
C LEU A 127 6.67 -5.46 -15.10
N THR A 128 7.12 -4.50 -15.90
CA THR A 128 8.54 -4.33 -16.25
C THR A 128 8.93 -2.86 -16.27
N PHE A 129 10.11 -2.54 -15.76
CA PHE A 129 10.71 -1.21 -15.78
C PHE A 129 11.73 -1.14 -16.91
N PHE A 130 11.60 -0.13 -17.76
CA PHE A 130 12.46 0.08 -18.92
C PHE A 130 12.99 1.51 -18.98
N HIS A 131 14.05 1.74 -19.74
CA HIS A 131 14.62 3.07 -19.95
C HIS A 131 14.54 3.40 -21.44
N GLY A 132 14.00 4.57 -21.81
CA GLY A 132 13.95 5.01 -23.21
C GLY A 132 13.22 4.02 -24.13
N ASP A 133 13.80 3.75 -25.29
CA ASP A 133 13.29 2.73 -26.22
C ASP A 133 13.47 1.32 -25.64
N HIS A 134 12.40 0.54 -25.70
CA HIS A 134 12.33 -0.82 -25.18
C HIS A 134 11.58 -1.79 -26.10
N ASN A 135 11.65 -1.54 -27.41
CA ASN A 135 11.25 -2.47 -28.48
C ASN A 135 9.77 -2.89 -28.49
N ASP A 136 8.88 -2.06 -27.95
CA ASP A 136 7.43 -2.31 -27.93
C ASP A 136 6.64 -1.32 -28.81
N GLY A 137 7.33 -0.46 -29.56
CA GLY A 137 6.80 0.45 -30.57
C GLY A 137 7.54 1.79 -30.57
N LEU A 138 7.74 2.39 -31.75
CA LEU A 138 8.48 3.65 -31.90
C LEU A 138 7.87 4.83 -31.13
N ASN A 139 6.56 4.79 -30.85
CA ASN A 139 5.84 5.84 -30.12
C ASN A 139 5.74 5.57 -28.61
N ASN A 140 6.32 4.47 -28.12
CA ASN A 140 6.22 4.02 -26.73
C ASN A 140 7.54 4.21 -25.95
N ALA A 141 8.57 4.76 -26.59
CA ALA A 141 9.84 5.06 -25.91
C ALA A 141 9.61 6.06 -24.77
N PHE A 142 10.18 5.78 -23.60
CA PHE A 142 10.09 6.69 -22.46
C PHE A 142 10.96 7.94 -22.68
N ASP A 143 10.46 9.09 -22.21
CA ASP A 143 11.02 10.42 -22.44
C ASP A 143 11.83 10.96 -21.26
N GLY A 144 11.99 10.17 -20.20
CA GLY A 144 12.72 10.54 -19.00
C GLY A 144 11.84 11.26 -17.98
N PRO A 145 12.44 11.91 -16.95
CA PRO A 145 11.68 12.38 -15.81
C PRO A 145 10.69 13.50 -16.16
N GLY A 146 9.40 13.30 -15.89
CA GLY A 146 8.39 14.37 -16.05
C GLY A 146 7.23 14.03 -16.95
N GLY A 147 7.45 13.19 -17.96
CA GLY A 147 6.53 12.95 -19.05
C GLY A 147 5.70 11.68 -18.88
N ALA A 148 5.97 10.68 -19.71
CA ALA A 148 5.28 9.39 -19.70
C ALA A 148 5.80 8.52 -18.54
N LEU A 149 4.97 8.35 -17.51
CA LEU A 149 5.40 7.62 -16.30
C LEU A 149 5.44 6.11 -16.51
N ALA A 150 4.49 5.63 -17.29
CA ALA A 150 4.22 4.24 -17.57
C ALA A 150 3.22 4.15 -18.72
N HIS A 151 3.11 2.98 -19.32
CA HIS A 151 2.02 2.63 -20.24
C HIS A 151 1.72 1.14 -20.14
N ALA A 152 0.56 0.75 -20.66
CA ALA A 152 0.13 -0.63 -20.60
C ALA A 152 -0.55 -1.07 -21.89
N PHE A 153 -0.38 -2.36 -22.18
CA PHE A 153 -1.06 -3.05 -23.24
C PHE A 153 -2.28 -3.80 -22.68
N PHE A 154 -3.40 -3.57 -23.35
CA PHE A 154 -4.70 -4.16 -23.07
C PHE A 154 -4.68 -5.71 -23.04
N PRO A 155 -5.78 -6.36 -22.55
CA PRO A 155 -5.89 -7.82 -22.51
C PRO A 155 -5.49 -8.50 -23.82
N ARG A 156 -4.86 -9.69 -23.68
CA ARG A 156 -4.12 -10.49 -24.70
C ARG A 156 -2.61 -10.26 -24.72
N ARG A 157 -2.15 -9.01 -24.63
CA ARG A 157 -0.72 -8.73 -24.41
C ARG A 157 -0.41 -8.70 -22.91
N GLY A 158 -1.21 -7.96 -22.15
CA GLY A 158 -1.12 -7.95 -20.68
C GLY A 158 0.27 -7.53 -20.19
N GLU A 159 0.73 -6.37 -20.63
CA GLU A 159 2.05 -5.84 -20.28
C GLU A 159 1.86 -4.45 -19.71
N ALA A 160 2.56 -4.14 -18.61
CA ALA A 160 2.63 -2.81 -18.03
C ALA A 160 4.10 -2.43 -17.92
N HIS A 161 4.48 -1.34 -18.59
CA HIS A 161 5.84 -0.84 -18.65
C HIS A 161 5.94 0.46 -17.85
N PHE A 162 6.99 0.60 -17.07
CA PHE A 162 7.22 1.74 -16.18
C PHE A 162 8.53 2.41 -16.55
N ASP A 163 8.57 3.74 -16.59
CA ASP A 163 9.80 4.46 -16.88
C ASP A 163 10.77 4.34 -15.70
N SER A 164 11.90 3.68 -15.92
CA SER A 164 12.96 3.50 -14.93
C SER A 164 13.77 4.78 -14.67
N ALA A 165 13.70 5.78 -15.56
CA ALA A 165 14.28 7.11 -15.32
C ALA A 165 13.51 7.88 -14.25
N GLU A 166 12.27 7.47 -13.96
CA GLU A 166 11.49 8.11 -12.92
C GLU A 166 11.99 7.81 -11.51
N ARG A 167 11.89 8.82 -10.65
CA ARG A 167 12.16 8.67 -9.22
C ARG A 167 10.94 8.07 -8.53
N TRP A 168 10.86 6.75 -8.49
CA TRP A 168 9.80 6.00 -7.82
C TRP A 168 9.91 6.07 -6.30
N SER A 169 8.77 6.10 -5.61
CA SER A 169 8.66 6.02 -4.16
C SER A 169 7.55 5.06 -3.76
N LEU A 170 7.79 4.28 -2.71
CA LEU A 170 6.80 3.38 -2.09
C LEU A 170 6.19 3.98 -0.82
N HIS A 171 6.73 5.11 -0.39
CA HIS A 171 6.34 5.85 0.79
C HIS A 171 6.08 7.31 0.40
N SER A 172 5.42 8.02 1.30
CA SER A 172 5.23 9.45 1.18
C SER A 172 6.59 10.18 1.20
N GLY A 173 6.84 11.03 0.20
CA GLY A 173 8.11 11.74 0.03
C GLY A 173 8.42 12.26 -1.38
N LYS A 174 9.71 12.57 -1.62
CA LYS A 174 10.22 13.05 -2.92
C LYS A 174 10.21 11.92 -3.97
N GLY A 175 9.34 12.01 -4.97
CA GLY A 175 9.23 11.04 -6.05
C GLY A 175 7.79 10.85 -6.53
N ARG A 176 7.58 9.82 -7.35
CA ARG A 176 6.27 9.37 -7.84
C ARG A 176 5.88 8.08 -7.14
N ASN A 177 4.68 8.06 -6.60
CA ASN A 177 4.18 6.92 -5.86
C ASN A 177 4.01 5.73 -6.81
N LEU A 178 4.77 4.66 -6.59
CA LEU A 178 4.75 3.51 -7.49
C LEU A 178 3.42 2.77 -7.41
N PHE A 179 2.81 2.70 -6.22
CA PHE A 179 1.53 2.01 -6.04
C PHE A 179 0.42 2.64 -6.90
N ILE A 180 0.29 3.97 -6.94
CA ILE A 180 -0.79 4.61 -7.70
C ILE A 180 -0.62 4.40 -9.21
N VAL A 181 0.61 4.46 -9.73
CA VAL A 181 0.87 4.24 -11.15
C VAL A 181 0.66 2.77 -11.50
N VAL A 182 1.15 1.83 -10.69
CA VAL A 182 0.88 0.40 -10.90
C VAL A 182 -0.62 0.13 -10.89
N ALA A 183 -1.37 0.67 -9.92
CA ALA A 183 -2.83 0.49 -9.86
C ALA A 183 -3.54 1.00 -11.12
N HIS A 184 -3.11 2.14 -11.65
CA HIS A 184 -3.60 2.70 -12.92
C HIS A 184 -3.30 1.77 -14.10
N GLU A 185 -2.03 1.39 -14.29
CA GLU A 185 -1.62 0.54 -15.42
C GLU A 185 -2.26 -0.85 -15.37
N VAL A 186 -2.44 -1.42 -14.17
CA VAL A 186 -3.20 -2.67 -14.01
C VAL A 186 -4.61 -2.49 -14.58
N GLY A 187 -5.29 -1.37 -14.35
CA GLY A 187 -6.61 -1.10 -14.95
C GLY A 187 -6.61 -1.21 -16.48
N HIS A 188 -5.59 -0.69 -17.16
CA HIS A 188 -5.41 -0.87 -18.61
C HIS A 188 -5.20 -2.34 -19.00
N THR A 189 -4.36 -3.08 -18.27
CA THR A 189 -4.19 -4.52 -18.51
C THR A 189 -5.47 -5.32 -18.30
N LEU A 190 -6.48 -4.76 -17.62
CA LEU A 190 -7.82 -5.34 -17.45
C LEU A 190 -8.82 -4.91 -18.53
N GLY A 191 -8.48 -4.00 -19.44
CA GLY A 191 -9.42 -3.53 -20.47
C GLY A 191 -9.98 -2.14 -20.22
N LEU A 192 -9.59 -1.47 -19.14
CA LEU A 192 -10.09 -0.13 -18.83
C LEU A 192 -9.34 0.92 -19.65
N GLN A 193 -10.08 1.89 -20.16
CA GLN A 193 -9.51 3.04 -20.85
C GLN A 193 -9.47 4.25 -19.91
N HIS A 194 -8.78 5.30 -20.34
CA HIS A 194 -8.73 6.54 -19.58
C HIS A 194 -10.13 7.08 -19.30
N SER A 195 -10.32 7.51 -18.06
CA SER A 195 -11.53 8.16 -17.60
C SER A 195 -11.42 9.67 -17.78
N PRO A 196 -12.47 10.34 -18.28
CA PRO A 196 -12.53 11.81 -18.22
C PRO A 196 -12.76 12.29 -16.77
N VAL A 197 -13.17 11.43 -15.83
CA VAL A 197 -13.45 11.85 -14.45
C VAL A 197 -12.14 12.18 -13.75
N LYS A 198 -11.96 13.46 -13.37
CA LYS A 198 -10.72 13.94 -12.73
C LYS A 198 -10.41 13.28 -11.39
N SER A 199 -11.35 12.63 -10.71
CA SER A 199 -11.10 11.90 -9.47
C SER A 199 -10.90 10.41 -9.68
N ALA A 200 -11.05 9.90 -10.91
CA ALA A 200 -10.87 8.49 -11.21
C ALA A 200 -9.39 8.09 -11.18
N LEU A 201 -9.13 6.87 -10.71
CA LEU A 201 -7.80 6.26 -10.82
C LEU A 201 -7.39 6.21 -12.29
N MET A 202 -8.30 5.80 -13.18
CA MET A 202 -8.05 5.74 -14.62
C MET A 202 -8.01 7.11 -15.29
N SER A 203 -8.00 8.24 -14.57
CA SER A 203 -7.73 9.54 -15.17
C SER A 203 -6.27 9.58 -15.67
N PRO A 204 -5.99 10.10 -16.89
CA PRO A 204 -4.67 9.95 -17.51
C PRO A 204 -3.53 10.63 -16.76
N TYR A 205 -3.82 11.68 -15.98
CA TYR A 205 -2.79 12.47 -15.31
C TYR A 205 -2.43 11.90 -13.96
N TYR A 206 -1.14 11.92 -13.66
CA TYR A 206 -0.63 11.49 -12.37
C TYR A 206 -1.24 12.31 -11.24
N LYS A 207 -1.73 11.59 -10.22
CA LYS A 207 -2.28 12.17 -9.00
C LYS A 207 -1.47 11.66 -7.83
N LYS A 208 -1.13 12.57 -6.92
CA LYS A 208 -0.66 12.17 -5.61
C LYS A 208 -1.80 11.49 -4.87
N LEU A 209 -1.48 10.44 -4.14
CA LEU A 209 -2.46 9.65 -3.42
C LEU A 209 -3.06 10.50 -2.28
N SER A 210 -4.34 10.84 -2.38
CA SER A 210 -5.08 11.61 -1.37
C SER A 210 -5.88 10.72 -0.42
N LYS A 211 -6.51 11.32 0.59
CA LYS A 211 -7.26 10.65 1.67
C LYS A 211 -8.51 9.89 1.16
N ASP A 212 -9.00 10.23 -0.03
CA ASP A 212 -10.22 9.66 -0.60
C ASP A 212 -9.94 8.36 -1.36
N PHE A 213 -10.95 7.48 -1.39
CA PHE A 213 -10.91 6.17 -2.08
C PHE A 213 -10.13 6.24 -3.41
N VAL A 214 -9.13 5.38 -3.59
CA VAL A 214 -8.36 5.36 -4.86
C VAL A 214 -9.24 5.02 -6.05
N LEU A 215 -10.25 4.18 -5.86
CA LEU A 215 -11.23 3.92 -6.91
C LEU A 215 -12.40 4.88 -6.79
N SER A 216 -12.63 5.65 -7.85
CA SER A 216 -13.87 6.39 -8.02
C SER A 216 -15.00 5.43 -8.41
N TRP A 217 -16.24 5.92 -8.30
CA TRP A 217 -17.41 5.18 -8.79
C TRP A 217 -17.32 4.84 -10.30
N ASP A 218 -16.67 5.69 -11.09
CA ASP A 218 -16.47 5.44 -12.53
C ASP A 218 -15.51 4.25 -12.77
N ASP A 219 -14.45 4.14 -11.97
CA ASP A 219 -13.52 3.01 -12.06
C ASP A 219 -14.21 1.69 -11.68
N VAL A 220 -14.99 1.71 -10.58
CA VAL A 220 -15.75 0.54 -10.10
C VAL A 220 -16.78 0.10 -11.14
N LEU A 221 -17.53 1.04 -11.71
CA LEU A 221 -18.53 0.72 -12.71
C LEU A 221 -17.88 0.16 -13.99
N ALA A 222 -16.74 0.74 -14.41
CA ALA A 222 -16.05 0.31 -15.62
C ALA A 222 -15.55 -1.15 -15.51
N VAL A 223 -14.91 -1.52 -14.39
CA VAL A 223 -14.42 -2.89 -14.19
C VAL A 223 -15.57 -3.89 -13.98
N GLN A 224 -16.64 -3.50 -13.28
CA GLN A 224 -17.82 -4.35 -13.11
C GLN A 224 -18.59 -4.57 -14.41
N ASN A 225 -18.57 -3.62 -15.34
CA ASN A 225 -19.17 -3.82 -16.66
C ASN A 225 -18.42 -4.87 -17.50
N LEU A 226 -17.11 -5.03 -17.28
CA LEU A 226 -16.31 -6.04 -17.98
C LEU A 226 -16.41 -7.42 -17.32
N TYR A 227 -16.33 -7.46 -15.99
CA TYR A 227 -16.12 -8.70 -15.22
C TYR A 227 -17.22 -9.02 -14.21
N GLY A 228 -18.18 -8.12 -13.99
CA GLY A 228 -19.23 -8.28 -12.98
C GLY A 228 -18.75 -7.97 -11.55
N LYS A 229 -19.71 -7.99 -10.62
CA LYS A 229 -19.48 -7.76 -9.17
C LYS A 229 -18.76 -8.96 -8.52
N PRO A 230 -18.13 -8.77 -7.35
CA PRO A 230 -17.54 -9.87 -6.57
C PRO A 230 -18.56 -10.96 -6.26
N SER A 231 -18.19 -12.23 -6.47
CA SER A 231 -18.99 -13.39 -6.09
C SER A 231 -18.86 -13.64 -4.58
N LYS A 232 -19.99 -13.56 -3.85
CA LYS A 232 -20.07 -13.74 -2.39
C LYS A 232 -19.29 -14.98 -1.91
N GLY A 233 -18.24 -14.80 -1.11
CA GLY A 233 -17.72 -15.84 -0.19
C GLY A 233 -16.22 -16.12 -0.15
N LEU A 234 -15.45 -15.86 -1.22
CA LEU A 234 -13.99 -16.08 -1.23
C LEU A 234 -13.28 -14.90 -1.91
N ALA A 235 -13.45 -13.71 -1.34
CA ALA A 235 -12.46 -12.66 -1.50
C ALA A 235 -11.42 -12.88 -0.40
N ILE A 236 -10.17 -13.09 -0.75
CA ILE A 236 -9.07 -12.84 0.20
C ILE A 236 -9.17 -11.34 0.51
N GLN A 237 -9.85 -11.01 1.61
CA GLN A 237 -9.77 -9.68 2.17
C GLN A 237 -8.36 -9.52 2.73
N LEU A 238 -7.45 -9.00 1.93
CA LEU A 238 -6.55 -8.01 2.50
C LEU A 238 -7.41 -6.75 2.63
N PRO A 239 -7.81 -6.38 3.86
CA PRO A 239 -8.69 -5.23 4.04
C PRO A 239 -7.94 -3.98 3.57
N GLY A 240 -8.61 -2.84 3.43
CA GLY A 240 -8.03 -1.52 3.12
C GLY A 240 -6.86 -1.06 4.03
N LYS A 241 -6.27 -1.93 4.84
CA LYS A 241 -5.05 -1.79 5.64
C LYS A 241 -3.80 -1.58 4.78
N VAL A 242 -3.61 -2.32 3.67
CA VAL A 242 -2.40 -2.18 2.81
C VAL A 242 -2.39 -0.84 2.07
N PHE A 243 -3.57 -0.31 1.76
CA PHE A 243 -3.77 0.99 1.15
C PHE A 243 -3.14 2.14 1.95
N THR A 244 -3.21 2.06 3.28
CA THR A 244 -2.66 3.07 4.19
C THR A 244 -1.13 3.13 4.23
N HIS A 245 -0.44 2.09 3.73
CA HIS A 245 1.03 2.08 3.60
C HIS A 245 1.52 3.09 2.54
N PHE A 246 0.67 3.37 1.55
CA PHE A 246 1.04 4.18 0.39
C PHE A 246 0.47 5.60 0.44
N GLN A 247 -0.51 5.89 1.32
CA GLN A 247 -1.19 7.20 1.41
C GLN A 247 -0.28 8.32 1.96
N ASP A 248 -0.26 9.46 1.27
CA ASP A 248 0.43 10.68 1.71
C ASP A 248 -0.33 11.33 2.88
N TRP A 249 0.33 11.48 4.04
CA TRP A 249 -0.18 12.28 5.16
C TRP A 249 0.55 13.62 5.16
N ASN A 250 0.01 14.64 4.47
CA ASN A 250 0.43 16.03 4.62
C ASN A 250 -0.73 16.91 5.12
N THR A 251 -0.42 17.73 6.12
CA THR A 251 -1.33 18.32 7.11
C THR A 251 -1.80 19.72 6.76
N ASP A 252 -1.95 20.08 5.48
CA ASP A 252 -2.22 21.50 5.11
C ASP A 252 -3.71 21.88 5.02
N LEU A 253 -4.64 21.01 5.43
CA LEU A 253 -6.09 21.30 5.35
C LEU A 253 -6.87 21.14 6.67
N TYR A 254 -6.20 21.04 7.83
CA TYR A 254 -6.88 20.88 9.14
C TYR A 254 -7.41 22.19 9.72
N SER A 255 -8.22 22.92 8.95
CA SER A 255 -9.08 23.99 9.46
C SER A 255 -10.38 24.06 8.67
N ARG A 256 -11.11 22.94 8.66
CA ARG A 256 -12.58 22.83 8.61
C ARG A 256 -12.93 21.36 8.32
N ASP A 257 -13.19 20.58 9.36
CA ASP A 257 -14.55 20.17 9.69
C ASP A 257 -14.55 19.20 10.88
N ARG A 258 -15.47 19.42 11.82
CA ARG A 258 -15.60 18.68 13.08
C ARG A 258 -16.45 17.42 12.85
N GLN A 259 -15.81 16.27 12.62
CA GLN A 259 -16.40 14.98 12.99
C GLN A 259 -15.37 14.10 13.70
N GLN A 260 -15.45 14.16 15.03
CA GLN A 260 -14.44 13.76 16.01
C GLN A 260 -14.66 12.32 16.52
N ARG A 261 -14.84 11.34 15.61
CA ARG A 261 -15.21 9.96 16.00
C ARG A 261 -14.47 8.78 15.34
N SER A 262 -13.36 8.98 14.61
CA SER A 262 -12.67 7.84 13.96
C SER A 262 -11.12 7.89 13.97
N LEU A 263 -10.49 8.76 14.77
CA LEU A 263 -9.02 8.94 14.76
C LEU A 263 -8.30 8.28 15.95
N SER A 264 -8.99 7.99 17.06
CA SER A 264 -8.39 7.46 18.29
C SER A 264 -7.86 6.02 18.16
N THR A 265 -8.34 5.25 17.18
CA THR A 265 -8.01 3.81 17.02
C THR A 265 -7.64 3.43 15.59
N TYR A 266 -7.18 4.39 14.78
CA TYR A 266 -6.85 4.14 13.37
C TYR A 266 -5.88 2.96 13.15
N TYR A 267 -4.92 2.75 14.07
CA TYR A 267 -4.04 1.59 14.01
C TYR A 267 -4.80 0.27 14.11
N CYS A 268 -5.88 0.16 14.91
CA CYS A 268 -6.73 -1.03 15.04
C CYS A 268 -7.37 -1.45 13.71
N HIS A 269 -7.74 -0.45 12.90
CA HIS A 269 -8.30 -0.66 11.57
C HIS A 269 -7.21 -0.78 10.48
N SER A 270 -5.93 -0.77 10.83
CA SER A 270 -4.77 -0.85 9.93
C SER A 270 -3.68 -1.80 10.51
N PHE A 271 -2.42 -1.49 10.25
CA PHE A 271 -1.19 -2.00 10.85
C PHE A 271 -0.42 -0.83 11.49
N PHE A 272 0.57 -1.13 12.32
CA PHE A 272 1.52 -0.16 12.86
C PHE A 272 2.94 -0.49 12.40
N ASP A 273 3.83 0.49 12.46
CA ASP A 273 5.21 0.35 11.97
C ASP A 273 6.10 -0.28 13.06
N ALA A 274 5.87 0.08 14.32
CA ALA A 274 6.53 -0.50 15.47
C ALA A 274 5.66 -0.39 16.73
N ILE A 275 5.94 -1.24 17.71
CA ILE A 275 5.29 -1.21 19.03
C ILE A 275 6.29 -1.55 20.12
N THR A 276 6.16 -0.91 21.29
CA THR A 276 6.90 -1.27 22.51
C THR A 276 6.04 -0.95 23.74
N ALA A 277 6.45 -1.44 24.91
CA ALA A 277 5.90 -1.05 26.21
C ALA A 277 6.97 -0.39 27.07
N ASP A 278 6.60 0.57 27.92
CA ASP A 278 7.47 1.13 28.95
C ASP A 278 7.39 0.37 30.29
N GLY A 279 8.07 0.87 31.32
CA GLY A 279 8.08 0.28 32.66
C GLY A 279 6.73 0.32 33.39
N ASP A 280 5.84 1.23 33.01
CA ASP A 280 4.48 1.35 33.56
C ASP A 280 3.46 0.51 32.77
N HIS A 281 3.95 -0.30 31.82
CA HIS A 281 3.15 -1.08 30.88
C HIS A 281 2.24 -0.25 29.98
N ASN A 282 2.58 1.02 29.74
CA ASN A 282 1.95 1.80 28.69
C ASN A 282 2.49 1.36 27.34
N LEU A 283 1.58 1.10 26.41
CA LEU A 283 1.95 0.67 25.06
C LEU A 283 2.12 1.89 24.19
N TYR A 284 3.24 1.92 23.47
CA TYR A 284 3.53 2.92 22.46
C TYR A 284 3.41 2.27 21.10
N ILE A 285 2.39 2.67 20.34
CA ILE A 285 2.12 2.17 19.00
C ILE A 285 2.50 3.26 18.01
N PHE A 286 3.39 2.97 17.08
CA PHE A 286 3.95 3.95 16.15
C PHE A 286 3.42 3.74 14.74
N LYS A 287 3.03 4.82 14.08
CA LYS A 287 2.63 4.79 12.67
C LYS A 287 2.92 6.12 11.98
N GLY A 288 3.70 6.09 10.91
CA GLY A 288 4.10 7.27 10.15
C GLY A 288 4.75 8.32 11.05
N SER A 289 4.19 9.52 11.05
CA SER A 289 4.65 10.64 11.88
C SER A 289 3.98 10.72 13.26
N HIS A 290 3.20 9.70 13.65
CA HIS A 290 2.39 9.70 14.87
C HIS A 290 2.64 8.47 15.75
N TYR A 291 2.22 8.59 17.00
CA TYR A 291 2.15 7.49 17.94
C TYR A 291 0.90 7.61 18.82
N TRP A 292 0.47 6.47 19.36
CA TRP A 292 -0.62 6.36 20.33
C TRP A 292 -0.03 5.79 21.62
N VAL A 293 -0.58 6.24 22.75
CA VAL A 293 -0.31 5.63 24.05
C VAL A 293 -1.57 4.90 24.47
N VAL A 294 -1.45 3.58 24.68
CA VAL A 294 -2.52 2.78 25.27
C VAL A 294 -2.15 2.53 26.72
N SER A 295 -2.98 3.01 27.64
CA SER A 295 -2.77 2.79 29.06
C SER A 295 -2.91 1.31 29.42
N ALA A 296 -2.43 0.90 30.59
CA ALA A 296 -2.62 -0.45 31.11
C ALA A 296 -4.10 -0.87 31.27
N SER A 297 -5.02 0.10 31.32
CA SER A 297 -6.48 -0.13 31.30
C SER A 297 -7.05 -0.41 29.91
N GLY A 298 -6.23 -0.32 28.85
CA GLY A 298 -6.65 -0.53 27.47
C GLY A 298 -7.24 0.71 26.79
N ASN A 299 -7.12 1.91 27.37
CA ASN A 299 -7.63 3.13 26.76
C ASN A 299 -6.56 3.75 25.86
N ALA A 300 -6.87 3.90 24.57
CA ALA A 300 -6.00 4.55 23.60
C ALA A 300 -6.13 6.07 23.67
N SER A 301 -5.00 6.78 23.65
CA SER A 301 -4.99 8.23 23.47
C SER A 301 -5.36 8.63 22.04
N ASP A 302 -5.62 9.91 21.81
CA ASP A 302 -5.59 10.48 20.46
C ASP A 302 -4.18 10.34 19.82
N PRO A 303 -4.09 10.36 18.47
CA PRO A 303 -2.81 10.35 17.76
C PRO A 303 -1.94 11.54 18.16
N ARG A 304 -0.73 11.28 18.63
CA ARG A 304 0.25 12.30 19.02
C ARG A 304 1.37 12.38 17.98
N PRO A 305 1.83 13.57 17.59
CA PRO A 305 2.94 13.70 16.66
C PRO A 305 4.25 13.21 17.28
N LEU A 306 5.10 12.55 16.50
CA LEU A 306 6.41 12.04 16.91
C LEU A 306 7.37 13.15 17.33
N GLN A 307 7.50 14.21 16.52
CA GLN A 307 8.55 15.22 16.67
C GLN A 307 8.55 15.94 18.03
N PRO A 308 7.41 16.36 18.61
CA PRO A 308 7.42 17.01 19.93
C PRO A 308 7.90 16.10 21.06
N ARG A 309 7.71 14.79 20.96
CA ARG A 309 8.14 13.82 21.97
C ARG A 309 9.56 13.31 21.71
N TRP A 310 9.90 13.05 20.45
CA TRP A 310 11.23 12.58 20.03
C TRP A 310 11.76 13.46 18.89
N PRO A 311 12.36 14.62 19.22
CA PRO A 311 12.88 15.54 18.23
C PRO A 311 13.94 14.87 17.34
N GLY A 312 13.82 15.05 16.02
CA GLY A 312 14.77 14.50 15.05
C GLY A 312 14.57 13.01 14.70
N LEU A 313 13.54 12.36 15.25
CA LEU A 313 13.15 11.01 14.85
C LEU A 313 12.35 11.05 13.55
N PRO A 314 12.75 10.34 12.48
CA PRO A 314 12.03 10.32 11.21
C PRO A 314 10.67 9.60 11.32
N ALA A 315 9.73 9.95 10.45
CA ALA A 315 8.46 9.23 10.32
C ALA A 315 8.66 7.81 9.78
N GLY A 316 7.79 6.87 10.17
CA GLY A 316 7.79 5.48 9.68
C GLY A 316 9.00 4.69 10.18
N ILE A 317 9.18 4.59 11.48
CA ILE A 317 10.31 3.85 12.08
C ILE A 317 10.19 2.35 11.77
N ASP A 318 11.32 1.67 11.60
CA ASP A 318 11.34 0.25 11.23
C ASP A 318 11.17 -0.65 12.47
N ALA A 319 11.75 -0.24 13.61
CA ALA A 319 11.62 -0.95 14.87
C ALA A 319 11.84 -0.03 16.07
N CYS A 320 11.28 -0.39 17.23
CA CYS A 320 11.55 0.28 18.49
C CYS A 320 11.60 -0.72 19.66
N ALA A 321 12.33 -0.35 20.70
CA ALA A 321 12.35 -1.07 21.96
C ALA A 321 12.57 -0.08 23.12
N TRP A 322 11.95 -0.34 24.25
CA TRP A 322 12.30 0.32 25.51
C TRP A 322 13.14 -0.63 26.35
N SER A 323 14.30 -0.16 26.81
CA SER A 323 15.16 -0.96 27.68
C SER A 323 14.71 -0.83 29.12
N GLN A 324 14.36 -1.97 29.71
CA GLN A 324 14.08 -2.03 31.15
C GLN A 324 15.33 -1.81 32.00
N LEU A 325 16.52 -2.06 31.46
CA LEU A 325 17.77 -1.87 32.17
C LEU A 325 18.14 -0.40 32.30
N SER A 326 18.06 0.36 31.21
CA SER A 326 18.50 1.75 31.17
C SER A 326 17.36 2.77 31.22
N GLY A 327 16.11 2.34 31.06
CA GLY A 327 14.94 3.21 30.96
C GLY A 327 14.88 4.01 29.65
N LYS A 328 15.68 3.64 28.65
CA LYS A 328 15.85 4.40 27.40
C LYS A 328 15.05 3.79 26.24
N PHE A 329 14.55 4.65 25.36
CA PHE A 329 13.96 4.25 24.09
C PHE A 329 15.04 4.12 23.02
N TYR A 330 15.00 3.01 22.29
CA TYR A 330 15.81 2.73 21.12
C TYR A 330 14.91 2.71 19.89
N PHE A 331 15.27 3.49 18.88
CA PHE A 331 14.55 3.55 17.61
C PHE A 331 15.48 3.23 16.45
N PHE A 332 14.96 2.53 15.46
CA PHE A 332 15.70 2.13 14.27
C PHE A 332 14.95 2.58 13.03
N LYS A 333 15.67 3.20 12.10
CA LYS A 333 15.15 3.49 10.75
C LYS A 333 16.30 3.49 9.75
N GLY A 334 16.16 2.67 8.72
CA GLY A 334 17.19 2.44 7.73
C GLY A 334 18.51 2.04 8.32
N GLY A 335 19.55 2.80 8.01
CA GLY A 335 20.90 2.56 8.52
C GLY A 335 21.24 3.33 9.80
N ARG A 336 20.25 3.82 10.56
CA ARG A 336 20.48 4.64 11.75
C ARG A 336 19.72 4.12 12.98
N CYS A 337 20.34 4.32 14.14
CA CYS A 337 19.80 4.05 15.46
C CYS A 337 19.75 5.37 16.24
N TRP A 338 18.64 5.61 16.95
CA TRP A 338 18.48 6.71 17.90
C TRP A 338 18.31 6.14 19.30
N ARG A 339 18.76 6.88 20.30
CA ARG A 339 18.60 6.55 21.72
C ARG A 339 18.11 7.77 22.47
N TYR A 340 17.00 7.63 23.19
CA TYR A 340 16.37 8.71 23.94
C TYR A 340 16.21 8.34 25.42
N ALA A 341 16.55 9.27 26.30
CA ALA A 341 16.17 9.24 27.71
C ALA A 341 14.91 10.11 27.86
N GLY A 342 13.74 9.47 27.95
CA GLY A 342 12.46 10.18 27.87
C GLY A 342 12.27 10.85 26.50
N SER A 343 12.28 12.19 26.46
CA SER A 343 12.23 12.99 25.22
C SER A 343 13.60 13.43 24.71
N THR A 344 14.65 13.26 25.51
CA THR A 344 15.96 13.86 25.24
C THR A 344 16.80 12.91 24.39
N LEU A 345 17.20 13.35 23.20
CA LEU A 345 18.13 12.61 22.35
C LEU A 345 19.50 12.56 23.02
N GLU A 346 20.06 11.37 23.21
CA GLU A 346 21.37 11.25 23.83
C GLU A 346 22.51 11.75 22.92
N ALA A 347 23.53 12.33 23.55
CA ALA A 347 24.72 12.79 22.85
C ALA A 347 25.36 11.65 22.02
N GLY A 348 25.72 11.98 20.78
CA GLY A 348 26.28 11.03 19.83
C GLY A 348 25.26 10.24 19.01
N PHE A 349 23.96 10.37 19.28
CA PHE A 349 22.89 9.80 18.45
C PHE A 349 22.28 10.86 17.50
N PRO A 350 21.76 10.47 16.32
CA PRO A 350 21.71 9.10 15.79
C PRO A 350 23.06 8.56 15.31
N ARG A 351 23.31 7.27 15.56
CA ARG A 351 24.50 6.55 15.11
C ARG A 351 24.20 5.70 13.90
N LYS A 352 25.18 5.52 13.01
CA LYS A 352 25.07 4.58 11.88
C LYS A 352 25.06 3.14 12.41
N CYS A 353 24.07 2.34 12.02
CA CYS A 353 23.97 0.93 12.39
C CYS A 353 25.24 0.15 12.00
N SER A 354 25.83 0.44 10.84
CA SER A 354 27.05 -0.21 10.38
C SER A 354 28.27 0.04 11.28
N ALA A 355 28.33 1.19 11.97
CA ALA A 355 29.40 1.49 12.92
C ALA A 355 29.24 0.73 14.25
N LEU A 356 28.07 0.13 14.48
CA LEU A 356 27.69 -0.61 15.68
C LEU A 356 27.56 -2.12 15.43
N GLY A 357 27.81 -2.57 14.19
CA GLY A 357 27.52 -3.93 13.74
C GLY A 357 26.03 -4.27 13.62
N LEU A 358 25.14 -3.30 13.84
CA LEU A 358 23.69 -3.51 13.85
C LEU A 358 23.12 -3.71 12.43
N PRO A 359 22.05 -4.50 12.26
CA PRO A 359 21.37 -4.62 10.98
C PRO A 359 20.78 -3.28 10.53
N ARG A 360 20.83 -3.02 9.21
CA ARG A 360 20.05 -1.94 8.57
C ARG A 360 18.61 -2.42 8.37
N HIS A 361 17.61 -1.58 8.60
CA HIS A 361 16.19 -1.95 8.52
C HIS A 361 15.88 -3.24 9.31
N PRO A 362 16.05 -3.27 10.64
CA PRO A 362 15.54 -4.38 11.44
C PRO A 362 14.01 -4.40 11.38
N ASP A 363 13.43 -5.58 11.34
CA ASP A 363 11.96 -5.75 11.28
C ASP A 363 11.34 -5.52 12.66
N THR A 364 12.05 -5.91 13.72
CA THR A 364 11.56 -5.83 15.10
C THR A 364 12.71 -5.64 16.07
N ALA A 365 12.45 -4.90 17.15
CA ALA A 365 13.34 -4.76 18.28
C ALA A 365 12.57 -5.11 19.56
N LEU A 366 13.25 -5.74 20.51
CA LEU A 366 12.67 -6.14 21.80
C LEU A 366 13.74 -6.06 22.87
N TYR A 367 13.40 -5.59 24.06
CA TYR A 367 14.23 -5.88 25.23
C TYR A 367 13.83 -7.25 25.78
N PHE A 368 14.73 -8.23 25.67
CA PHE A 368 14.44 -9.60 26.06
C PHE A 368 14.94 -9.88 27.48
N GLN A 369 14.00 -10.16 28.38
CA GLN A 369 14.24 -10.14 29.82
C GLN A 369 15.22 -11.24 30.28
N GLN A 370 15.16 -12.42 29.68
CA GLN A 370 16.00 -13.58 30.01
C GLN A 370 17.47 -13.32 29.70
N LEU A 371 17.74 -12.54 28.65
CA LEU A 371 19.10 -12.15 28.28
C LEU A 371 19.52 -10.81 28.89
N ARG A 372 18.56 -10.03 29.42
CA ARG A 372 18.77 -8.64 29.89
C ARG A 372 19.45 -7.76 28.83
N ARG A 373 19.05 -7.95 27.57
CA ARG A 373 19.67 -7.37 26.39
C ARG A 373 18.61 -7.00 25.35
N LEU A 374 18.97 -6.09 24.44
CA LEU A 374 18.18 -5.83 23.26
C LEU A 374 18.36 -6.97 22.25
N VAL A 375 17.28 -7.35 21.59
CA VAL A 375 17.26 -8.32 20.51
C VAL A 375 16.64 -7.67 19.29
N LEU A 376 17.38 -7.67 18.18
CA LEU A 376 16.93 -7.18 16.89
C LEU A 376 16.68 -8.35 15.95
N PHE A 377 15.53 -8.36 15.28
CA PHE A 377 15.15 -9.36 14.31
C PHE A 377 15.25 -8.78 12.91
N LYS A 378 15.80 -9.55 11.97
CA LYS A 378 15.85 -9.19 10.55
C LYS A 378 15.78 -10.43 9.67
N GLY A 379 14.67 -10.57 8.95
CA GLY A 379 14.37 -11.74 8.14
C GLY A 379 14.48 -13.03 8.98
N PRO A 380 15.23 -14.04 8.51
CA PRO A 380 15.38 -15.32 9.23
C PRO A 380 16.49 -15.29 10.29
N LYS A 381 16.92 -14.11 10.75
CA LYS A 381 18.05 -13.94 11.68
C LYS A 381 17.70 -13.01 12.84
N TYR A 382 18.37 -13.20 13.97
CA TYR A 382 18.31 -12.30 15.11
C TYR A 382 19.70 -11.94 15.63
N PHE A 383 19.81 -10.78 16.27
CA PHE A 383 21.03 -10.18 16.78
C PHE A 383 20.80 -9.79 18.25
N VAL A 384 21.69 -10.21 19.14
CA VAL A 384 21.69 -9.72 20.52
C VAL A 384 22.63 -8.52 20.61
N VAL A 385 22.16 -7.48 21.30
CA VAL A 385 22.79 -6.16 21.33
C VAL A 385 23.00 -5.73 22.78
N GLY A 386 24.26 -5.47 23.12
CA GLY A 386 24.65 -4.82 24.38
C GLY A 386 24.34 -3.32 24.31
N GLU A 387 24.06 -2.70 25.46
CA GLU A 387 23.78 -1.26 25.55
C GLU A 387 25.02 -0.42 25.90
N GLU A 388 26.01 -1.04 26.54
CA GLU A 388 27.25 -0.41 27.03
C GLU A 388 28.47 -1.36 26.85
N PRO A 389 29.29 -1.18 25.80
CA PRO A 389 29.05 -0.30 24.66
C PRO A 389 27.86 -0.77 23.81
N LEU A 390 27.16 0.16 23.16
CA LEU A 390 26.10 -0.20 22.21
C LEU A 390 26.73 -0.97 21.04
N GLY A 391 26.34 -2.22 20.83
CA GLY A 391 26.89 -3.04 19.76
C GLY A 391 26.37 -4.47 19.75
N VAL A 392 26.54 -5.16 18.63
CA VAL A 392 26.17 -6.58 18.50
C VAL A 392 27.13 -7.45 19.31
N GLU A 393 26.57 -8.35 20.12
CA GLU A 393 27.33 -9.31 20.92
C GLU A 393 28.05 -10.32 20.00
N PRO A 394 29.20 -10.89 20.42
CA PRO A 394 29.87 -11.94 19.69
C PRO A 394 28.96 -13.12 19.35
N TYR A 395 29.24 -13.81 18.24
CA TYR A 395 28.49 -14.98 17.73
C TYR A 395 27.10 -14.70 17.12
N TYR A 396 26.70 -13.44 17.00
CA TYR A 396 25.50 -13.02 16.28
C TYR A 396 25.83 -12.48 14.88
N PRO A 397 24.92 -12.62 13.90
CA PRO A 397 23.54 -13.11 14.02
C PRO A 397 23.40 -14.63 14.11
N ARG A 398 22.35 -15.07 14.80
CA ARG A 398 21.90 -16.47 14.85
C ARG A 398 20.60 -16.67 14.06
N SER A 399 20.23 -17.92 13.82
CA SER A 399 19.03 -18.28 13.07
C SER A 399 17.77 -18.08 13.91
N LEU A 400 16.70 -17.58 13.29
CA LEU A 400 15.39 -17.48 13.93
C LEU A 400 14.82 -18.84 14.40
N ARG A 401 15.41 -19.96 13.96
CA ARG A 401 15.05 -21.31 14.42
C ARG A 401 15.16 -21.50 15.94
N ASP A 402 16.01 -20.69 16.61
CA ASP A 402 16.13 -20.68 18.08
C ASP A 402 14.85 -20.14 18.75
N TRP A 403 13.97 -19.46 18.02
CA TRP A 403 12.68 -18.91 18.45
C TRP A 403 11.55 -19.77 17.86
N ALA A 404 11.29 -20.93 18.46
CA ALA A 404 10.43 -21.96 17.85
C ALA A 404 9.02 -21.43 17.53
N GLY A 405 8.60 -21.58 16.27
CA GLY A 405 7.28 -21.16 15.79
C GLY A 405 7.16 -19.67 15.43
N LEU A 406 8.20 -18.85 15.65
CA LEU A 406 8.16 -17.43 15.32
C LEU A 406 8.45 -17.20 13.81
N PRO A 407 7.58 -16.49 13.06
CA PRO A 407 7.85 -16.20 11.66
C PRO A 407 8.83 -15.04 11.48
N ALA A 408 9.53 -15.04 10.35
CA ALA A 408 10.34 -13.89 9.93
C ALA A 408 9.48 -12.67 9.55
N GLY A 409 10.03 -11.46 9.70
CA GLY A 409 9.42 -10.22 9.24
C GLY A 409 8.24 -9.74 10.10
N THR A 410 8.33 -9.88 11.42
CA THR A 410 7.40 -9.24 12.37
C THR A 410 7.58 -7.72 12.33
N ALA A 411 6.54 -6.95 12.60
CA ALA A 411 6.53 -5.48 12.61
C ALA A 411 6.69 -4.87 14.01
N GLY A 412 7.00 -5.68 15.02
CA GLY A 412 7.18 -5.22 16.39
C GLY A 412 6.95 -6.31 17.42
N ALA A 413 7.46 -6.09 18.63
CA ALA A 413 7.29 -6.99 19.75
C ALA A 413 7.33 -6.25 21.08
N LEU A 414 6.64 -6.79 22.07
CA LEU A 414 6.67 -6.27 23.43
C LEU A 414 6.48 -7.36 24.45
N THR A 415 7.02 -7.15 25.65
CA THR A 415 6.72 -7.96 26.83
C THR A 415 5.48 -7.38 27.51
N HIS A 416 4.43 -8.18 27.61
CA HIS A 416 3.19 -7.77 28.25
C HIS A 416 3.21 -8.13 29.74
N ARG A 417 2.31 -7.54 30.54
CA ARG A 417 2.22 -7.74 32.00
C ARG A 417 1.99 -9.19 32.44
N ASP A 418 1.52 -10.06 31.54
CA ASP A 418 1.39 -11.51 31.80
C ASP A 418 2.73 -12.26 31.68
N GLY A 419 3.84 -11.55 31.48
CA GLY A 419 5.18 -12.11 31.34
C GLY A 419 5.43 -12.79 29.99
N SER A 420 4.46 -12.78 29.07
CA SER A 420 4.65 -13.31 27.72
C SER A 420 5.10 -12.21 26.77
N VAL A 421 5.85 -12.59 25.73
CA VAL A 421 6.20 -11.67 24.64
C VAL A 421 5.18 -11.82 23.54
N TYR A 422 4.67 -10.71 23.04
CA TYR A 422 3.78 -10.69 21.89
C TYR A 422 4.55 -10.12 20.70
N PHE A 423 4.64 -10.90 19.64
CA PHE A 423 5.13 -10.47 18.34
C PHE A 423 3.96 -10.18 17.42
N PHE A 424 4.12 -9.21 16.54
CA PHE A 424 3.05 -8.75 15.66
C PHE A 424 3.48 -8.73 14.20
N ARG A 425 2.56 -9.05 13.31
CA ARG A 425 2.76 -8.92 11.86
C ARG A 425 1.41 -8.80 11.20
N HIS A 426 1.22 -7.74 10.41
CA HIS A 426 -0.06 -7.45 9.75
C HIS A 426 -1.24 -7.46 10.75
N ASP A 427 -2.19 -8.39 10.63
CA ASP A 427 -3.34 -8.57 11.53
C ASP A 427 -3.14 -9.68 12.58
N GLN A 428 -1.98 -10.35 12.59
CA GLN A 428 -1.69 -11.49 13.44
C GLN A 428 -0.75 -11.15 14.60
N TYR A 429 -0.91 -11.86 15.72
CA TYR A 429 0.06 -11.92 16.80
C TYR A 429 0.52 -13.35 17.07
N TRP A 430 1.72 -13.45 17.64
CA TRP A 430 2.29 -14.66 18.20
C TRP A 430 2.63 -14.40 19.67
N LYS A 431 1.92 -15.10 20.57
CA LYS A 431 2.25 -15.12 21.99
C LYS A 431 3.39 -16.10 22.19
N PHE A 432 4.50 -15.62 22.73
CA PHE A 432 5.75 -16.33 22.90
C PHE A 432 6.05 -16.51 24.39
N ASP A 433 6.23 -17.76 24.79
CA ASP A 433 6.67 -18.14 26.13
C ASP A 433 8.18 -18.01 26.17
N GLN A 434 8.64 -17.03 26.93
CA GLN A 434 10.04 -16.68 26.99
C GLN A 434 10.90 -17.72 27.72
N ALA A 435 10.31 -18.53 28.62
CA ALA A 435 11.03 -19.57 29.35
C ALA A 435 11.21 -20.83 28.48
N LYS A 436 10.21 -21.16 27.65
CA LYS A 436 10.25 -22.30 26.73
C LYS A 436 10.87 -21.96 25.36
N LEU A 437 11.10 -20.68 25.09
CA LEU A 437 11.55 -20.15 23.80
C LEU A 437 10.69 -20.63 22.60
N GLN A 438 9.37 -20.61 22.78
CA GLN A 438 8.44 -21.05 21.72
C GLN A 438 7.14 -20.25 21.70
N VAL A 439 6.53 -20.18 20.51
CA VAL A 439 5.18 -19.68 20.33
C VAL A 439 4.18 -20.65 20.97
N VAL A 440 3.31 -20.12 21.82
CA VAL A 440 2.26 -20.87 22.53
C VAL A 440 0.86 -20.57 22.05
N ALA A 441 0.64 -19.41 21.42
CA ALA A 441 -0.64 -19.07 20.81
C ALA A 441 -0.46 -18.09 19.65
N THR A 442 -1.40 -18.13 18.72
CA THR A 442 -1.47 -17.17 17.60
C THR A 442 -2.91 -16.72 17.42
N GLY A 443 -3.11 -15.51 16.93
CA GLY A 443 -4.46 -15.00 16.72
C GLY A 443 -4.49 -13.64 16.05
N LYS A 444 -5.67 -13.00 16.05
CA LYS A 444 -5.87 -11.68 15.45
C LYS A 444 -5.85 -10.59 16.52
N TRP A 445 -4.82 -9.74 16.50
CA TRP A 445 -4.56 -8.85 17.63
C TRP A 445 -5.66 -7.81 17.85
N ALA A 446 -6.16 -7.18 16.79
CA ALA A 446 -7.13 -6.09 16.90
C ALA A 446 -8.50 -6.53 17.45
N THR A 447 -8.86 -7.81 17.27
CA THR A 447 -10.16 -8.35 17.70
C THR A 447 -10.08 -9.15 19.00
N GLN A 448 -8.91 -9.70 19.31
CA GLN A 448 -8.74 -10.63 20.44
C GLN A 448 -7.94 -10.03 21.61
N LEU A 449 -7.10 -9.02 21.37
CA LEU A 449 -6.31 -8.38 22.42
C LEU A 449 -6.98 -7.08 22.85
N ALA A 450 -7.93 -7.16 23.78
CA ALA A 450 -8.67 -5.99 24.28
C ALA A 450 -7.75 -4.88 24.83
N TRP A 451 -6.60 -5.25 25.38
CA TRP A 451 -5.59 -4.31 25.90
C TRP A 451 -4.89 -3.49 24.80
N MET A 452 -5.10 -3.79 23.52
CA MET A 452 -4.63 -2.98 22.39
C MET A 452 -5.50 -1.74 22.13
N GLY A 453 -6.58 -1.51 22.89
CA GLY A 453 -7.38 -0.29 22.76
C GLY A 453 -8.30 -0.23 21.53
N CYS A 454 -8.70 -1.38 21.00
CA CYS A 454 -9.51 -1.51 19.78
C CYS A 454 -11.02 -1.71 20.02
N TRP A 455 -11.57 -1.17 21.11
CA TRP A 455 -12.89 -1.53 21.66
C TRP A 455 -14.09 -1.17 20.76
N ASP A 456 -13.92 -0.22 19.82
CA ASP A 456 -14.98 0.19 18.86
C ASP A 456 -15.10 -0.70 17.61
N ALA A 457 -14.31 -1.76 17.47
CA ALA A 457 -14.45 -2.71 16.35
C ALA A 457 -15.69 -3.63 16.48
N ASN A 458 -16.37 -3.61 17.63
CA ASN A 458 -17.55 -4.45 17.95
C ASN A 458 -18.81 -3.62 18.30
N GLY A 459 -18.85 -2.33 17.96
CA GLY A 459 -20.09 -1.55 18.05
C GLY A 459 -21.05 -1.95 16.93
N GLU A 460 -22.07 -2.72 17.26
CA GLU A 460 -23.21 -3.03 16.38
C GLU A 460 -23.73 -1.76 15.67
N GLN A 461 -23.43 -1.61 14.38
CA GLN A 461 -24.32 -0.97 13.43
C GLN A 461 -23.95 -1.43 12.01
N VAL A 462 -24.61 -2.50 11.61
CA VAL A 462 -24.88 -2.79 10.20
C VAL A 462 -25.66 -1.60 9.65
N LEU A 463 -25.04 -0.80 8.78
CA LEU A 463 -25.78 0.06 7.86
C LEU A 463 -25.21 -0.14 6.45
N PHE A 464 -26.16 -0.45 5.56
CA PHE A 464 -26.05 -1.04 4.24
C PHE A 464 -25.25 -0.24 3.21
#